data_AF-A0A7L2VJW5-F1
#
_entry.id   AF-A0A7L2VJW5-F1
#
_cell.length_a   1.000
_cell.length_b   1.000
_cell.length_c   1.000
_cell.angle_alpha   90.00
_cell.angle_beta   90.00
_cell.angle_gamma   90.00
#
_symmetry.space_group_name_H-M   'P 1'
#
loop_
_entity.id
_entity.type
_entity.pdbx_description
1 polymer ?
#
loop_
_entity_poly.entity_id
_entity_poly.type
_entity_poly.pdbx_seq_one_letter_code
_entity_poly.pdbx_strand_id
1 'polypeptide(L)'
;RRAAGGEASCGQAIVWRNVVLMGLLHLGAVYALSLVPRAQLLTLLWAYFCFLMTALGVTAGAHRLWSHRSYKAKLPLRIFLAAANSMAFQNDIYEWSRDHRVHHKYSETDADPHNARRGFFFSHIGWLFVRKHRDVIEKGRKLDFTDLLDDPVVRFQRK
;
A
#
# COMPACT_ATOMS: atom_id res chain seq x y z
N ARG A 1 -30.26 -15.40 26.62
CA ARG A 1 -30.71 -14.42 25.61
C ARG A 1 -29.85 -14.62 24.37
N ARG A 2 -30.51 -14.72 23.21
CA ARG A 2 -30.04 -15.35 21.96
C ARG A 2 -28.74 -14.74 21.44
N ALA A 3 -27.80 -15.61 21.09
CA ALA A 3 -26.72 -15.31 20.15
C ALA A 3 -27.36 -14.82 18.85
N ALA A 4 -27.17 -13.54 18.54
CA ALA A 4 -27.64 -12.93 17.31
C ALA A 4 -26.45 -12.74 16.38
N GLY A 5 -26.58 -13.26 15.16
CA GLY A 5 -25.81 -12.78 14.01
C GLY A 5 -24.54 -13.54 13.67
N GLY A 6 -24.64 -14.86 13.48
CA GLY A 6 -23.76 -15.54 12.53
C GLY A 6 -24.14 -15.10 11.11
N GLU A 7 -23.74 -13.89 10.71
CA GLU A 7 -23.69 -13.58 9.28
C GLU A 7 -22.60 -14.45 8.67
N ALA A 8 -23.00 -15.34 7.77
CA ALA A 8 -22.08 -16.14 6.98
C ALA A 8 -21.02 -15.22 6.40
N SER A 9 -19.74 -15.47 6.70
CA SER A 9 -18.64 -14.78 6.04
C SER A 9 -18.74 -15.14 4.56
N CYS A 10 -19.33 -14.25 3.76
CA CYS A 10 -19.25 -14.33 2.32
C CYS A 10 -17.76 -14.10 2.01
N GLY A 11 -17.02 -15.19 1.77
CA GLY A 11 -15.58 -15.12 1.56
C GLY A 11 -15.30 -14.09 0.47
N GLN A 12 -14.42 -13.13 0.77
CA GLN A 12 -14.05 -12.11 -0.22
C GLN A 12 -13.56 -12.80 -1.49
N ALA A 13 -14.10 -12.38 -2.64
CA ALA A 13 -13.74 -12.96 -3.92
C ALA A 13 -12.24 -12.78 -4.20
N ILE A 14 -11.59 -13.86 -4.64
CA ILE A 14 -10.17 -13.86 -5.02
C ILE A 14 -10.00 -13.09 -6.34
N VAL A 15 -9.00 -12.23 -6.38
CA VAL A 15 -8.57 -11.48 -7.55
C VAL A 15 -7.38 -12.20 -8.17
N TRP A 16 -7.65 -13.20 -9.00
CA TRP A 16 -6.63 -14.07 -9.61
C TRP A 16 -5.54 -13.32 -10.37
N ARG A 17 -5.88 -12.19 -11.00
CA ARG A 17 -4.89 -11.31 -11.64
C ARG A 17 -3.78 -10.90 -10.68
N ASN A 18 -4.13 -10.48 -9.46
CA ASN A 18 -3.16 -10.04 -8.47
C ASN A 18 -2.32 -11.21 -7.97
N VAL A 19 -2.94 -12.38 -7.79
CA VAL A 19 -2.26 -13.62 -7.40
C VAL A 19 -1.18 -13.98 -8.43
N VAL A 20 -1.53 -14.01 -9.72
CA VAL A 20 -0.59 -14.35 -10.80
C VAL A 20 0.54 -13.33 -10.88
N LEU A 21 0.24 -12.03 -10.90
CA LEU A 21 1.26 -10.99 -11.00
C LEU A 21 2.21 -11.00 -9.80
N MET A 22 1.70 -11.17 -8.59
CA MET A 22 2.52 -11.24 -7.38
C MET A 22 3.35 -12.53 -7.36
N GLY A 23 2.79 -13.65 -7.81
CA GLY A 23 3.52 -14.91 -7.97
C GLY A 23 4.68 -14.76 -8.93
N LEU A 24 4.45 -14.20 -10.12
CA LEU A 24 5.50 -13.94 -11.12
C LEU A 24 6.58 -12.99 -10.59
N LEU A 25 6.21 -11.94 -9.87
CA LEU A 25 7.15 -11.02 -9.22
C LEU A 25 8.09 -11.75 -8.26
N HIS A 26 7.53 -12.60 -7.39
CA HIS A 26 8.32 -13.35 -6.40
C HIS A 26 9.18 -14.44 -7.05
N LEU A 27 8.68 -15.11 -8.08
CA LEU A 27 9.49 -16.06 -8.87
C LEU A 27 10.67 -15.36 -9.55
N GLY A 28 10.43 -14.17 -10.12
CA GLY A 28 11.48 -13.31 -10.67
C GLY A 28 12.50 -12.88 -9.62
N ALA A 29 12.06 -12.52 -8.41
CA ALA A 29 12.94 -12.16 -7.30
C ALA A 29 13.82 -13.35 -6.85
N VAL A 30 13.24 -14.54 -6.71
CA VAL A 30 14.00 -15.77 -6.39
C VAL A 30 15.02 -16.08 -7.48
N TYR A 31 14.64 -15.96 -8.75
CA TYR A 31 15.57 -16.12 -9.85
C TYR A 31 16.70 -15.07 -9.82
N ALA A 32 16.37 -13.81 -9.53
CA ALA A 32 17.35 -12.73 -9.42
C ALA A 32 18.42 -12.98 -8.35
N LEU A 33 18.08 -13.66 -7.23
CA LEU A 33 19.06 -14.06 -6.22
C LEU A 33 20.19 -14.93 -6.80
N SER A 34 19.89 -15.79 -7.77
CA SER A 34 20.90 -16.61 -8.45
C SER A 34 21.85 -15.81 -9.36
N LEU A 35 21.45 -14.59 -9.73
CA LEU A 35 22.22 -13.68 -10.58
C LEU A 35 23.10 -12.72 -9.77
N VAL A 36 22.77 -12.48 -8.49
CA VAL A 36 23.52 -11.56 -7.60
C VAL A 36 25.04 -11.85 -7.58
N PRO A 37 25.52 -13.10 -7.46
CA PRO A 37 26.96 -13.36 -7.44
C PRO A 37 27.69 -13.00 -8.74
N ARG A 38 26.95 -12.82 -9.84
CA ARG A 38 27.48 -12.45 -11.17
C ARG A 38 27.24 -10.97 -11.49
N ALA A 39 26.56 -10.23 -10.62
CA ALA A 39 26.21 -8.84 -10.87
C ALA A 39 27.44 -7.93 -10.69
N GLN A 40 27.53 -6.88 -11.51
CA GLN A 40 28.53 -5.84 -11.33
C GLN A 40 28.24 -5.06 -10.04
N LEU A 41 29.28 -4.62 -9.33
CA LEU A 41 29.13 -3.82 -8.12
C LEU A 41 28.26 -2.58 -8.36
N LEU A 42 28.42 -1.91 -9.50
CA LEU A 42 27.60 -0.75 -9.86
C LEU A 42 26.10 -1.09 -9.96
N THR A 43 25.75 -2.26 -10.46
CA THR A 43 24.35 -2.73 -10.50
C THR A 43 23.79 -2.92 -9.10
N LEU A 44 24.58 -3.48 -8.18
CA LEU A 44 24.16 -3.68 -6.79
C LEU A 44 24.01 -2.33 -6.05
N LEU A 45 24.94 -1.40 -6.26
CA LEU A 45 24.85 -0.04 -5.70
C LEU A 45 23.64 0.72 -6.26
N TRP A 46 23.38 0.59 -7.56
CA TRP A 46 22.21 1.20 -8.19
C TRP A 46 20.90 0.61 -7.66
N ALA A 47 20.82 -0.72 -7.49
CA ALA A 47 19.67 -1.37 -6.90
C ALA A 47 19.43 -0.92 -5.45
N TYR A 48 20.49 -0.81 -4.66
CA TYR A 48 20.42 -0.29 -3.28
C TYR A 48 19.99 1.18 -3.23
N PHE A 49 20.50 2.02 -4.14
CA PHE A 49 20.06 3.40 -4.27
C PHE A 49 18.56 3.49 -4.61
N CYS A 50 18.09 2.71 -5.59
CA CYS A 50 16.67 2.63 -5.93
C CYS A 50 15.82 2.17 -4.72
N PHE A 51 16.29 1.18 -3.97
CA PHE A 51 15.65 0.74 -2.73
C PHE A 51 15.48 1.89 -1.73
N LEU A 52 16.54 2.66 -1.46
CA LEU A 52 16.46 3.81 -0.57
C LEU A 52 15.48 4.87 -1.07
N MET A 53 15.47 5.15 -2.37
CA MET A 53 14.54 6.10 -2.98
C MET A 53 13.08 5.66 -2.80
N THR A 54 12.76 4.41 -3.12
CA THR A 54 11.41 3.86 -2.94
C THR A 54 10.98 3.87 -1.47
N ALA A 55 11.87 3.49 -0.55
CA ALA A 55 11.63 3.53 0.88
C ALA A 55 11.33 4.95 1.38
N LEU A 56 12.05 5.96 0.87
CA LEU A 56 11.80 7.36 1.21
C LEU A 56 10.44 7.84 0.68
N GLY A 57 10.08 7.45 -0.56
CA GLY A 57 8.78 7.76 -1.16
C GLY A 57 7.60 7.26 -0.32
N VAL A 58 7.70 6.04 0.21
CA VAL A 58 6.66 5.46 1.07
C VAL A 58 6.71 6.07 2.47
N THR A 59 7.86 6.03 3.15
CA THR A 59 7.96 6.39 4.57
C THR A 59 7.86 7.89 4.84
N ALA A 60 8.58 8.72 4.08
CA ALA A 60 8.55 10.16 4.24
C ALA A 60 7.35 10.75 3.49
N GLY A 61 7.10 10.27 2.27
CA GLY A 61 5.96 10.67 1.45
C GLY A 61 4.64 10.07 1.93
N ALA A 62 4.23 8.94 1.35
CA ALA A 62 2.88 8.37 1.50
C ALA A 62 2.45 8.27 2.97
N HIS A 63 3.34 7.81 3.84
CA HIS A 63 3.10 7.60 5.25
C HIS A 63 3.08 8.91 6.06
N ARG A 64 4.22 9.58 6.23
CA ARG A 64 4.33 10.72 7.16
C ARG A 64 3.75 12.02 6.60
N LEU A 65 3.99 12.32 5.33
CA LEU A 65 3.52 13.56 4.70
C LEU A 65 2.03 13.49 4.37
N TRP A 66 1.61 12.51 3.55
CA TRP A 66 0.24 12.49 3.02
C TRP A 66 -0.75 11.78 3.94
N SER A 67 -0.38 10.68 4.57
CA SER A 67 -1.34 9.97 5.45
C SER A 67 -1.50 10.63 6.81
N HIS A 68 -0.40 10.93 7.50
CA HIS A 68 -0.40 11.47 8.87
C HIS A 68 -0.27 12.98 8.97
N ARG A 69 0.07 13.68 7.88
CA ARG A 69 0.29 15.14 7.87
C ARG A 69 1.27 15.58 8.97
N SER A 70 2.29 14.77 9.27
CA SER A 70 3.22 15.02 10.38
C SER A 70 4.16 16.21 10.14
N TYR A 71 4.28 16.65 8.88
CA TYR A 71 5.06 17.83 8.50
C TYR A 71 4.50 18.45 7.22
N LYS A 72 4.95 19.67 6.89
CA LYS A 72 4.61 20.36 5.64
C LYS A 72 5.82 20.38 4.71
N ALA A 73 5.61 20.04 3.45
CA ALA A 73 6.65 20.04 2.42
C ALA A 73 6.36 21.10 1.35
N LYS A 74 7.42 21.80 0.89
CA LYS A 74 7.34 22.66 -0.29
C LYS A 74 7.22 21.82 -1.57
N LEU A 75 6.76 22.46 -2.65
CA LEU A 75 6.49 21.81 -3.93
C LEU A 75 7.66 20.93 -4.46
N PRO A 76 8.94 21.35 -4.43
CA PRO A 76 10.03 20.52 -4.94
C PRO A 76 10.15 19.18 -4.21
N LEU A 77 10.05 19.20 -2.88
CA LEU A 77 10.10 17.98 -2.07
C LEU A 77 8.88 17.09 -2.30
N ARG A 78 7.69 17.69 -2.50
CA ARG A 78 6.46 16.94 -2.83
C ARG A 78 6.58 16.22 -4.17
N ILE A 79 7.09 16.89 -5.19
CA ILE A 79 7.33 16.28 -6.51
C ILE A 79 8.35 15.15 -6.40
N PHE A 80 9.45 15.38 -5.70
CA PHE A 80 10.47 14.36 -5.46
C PHE A 80 9.90 13.12 -4.77
N LEU A 81 9.16 13.31 -3.66
CA LEU A 81 8.56 12.21 -2.91
C LEU A 81 7.48 11.49 -3.72
N ALA A 82 6.75 12.20 -4.59
CA ALA A 82 5.76 11.59 -5.46
C ALA A 82 6.40 10.72 -6.54
N ALA A 83 7.49 11.18 -7.15
CA ALA A 83 8.27 10.38 -8.10
C ALA A 83 8.87 9.14 -7.41
N ALA A 84 9.45 9.32 -6.22
CA ALA A 84 10.00 8.23 -5.41
C ALA A 84 8.92 7.21 -4.99
N ASN A 85 7.71 7.66 -4.64
CA ASN A 85 6.58 6.78 -4.35
C ASN A 85 6.13 6.00 -5.59
N SER A 86 6.10 6.64 -6.76
CA SER A 86 5.75 5.96 -8.01
C SER A 86 6.72 4.82 -8.35
N MET A 87 8.01 4.96 -8.01
CA MET A 87 8.99 3.88 -8.12
C MET A 87 8.69 2.70 -7.19
N ALA A 88 8.06 2.93 -6.03
CA ALA A 88 7.79 1.91 -5.02
C ALA A 88 6.62 0.98 -5.42
N PHE A 89 5.77 1.42 -6.36
CA PHE A 89 4.67 0.63 -6.92
C PHE A 89 3.67 0.05 -5.89
N GLN A 90 3.36 0.82 -4.84
CA GLN A 90 2.39 0.45 -3.81
C GLN A 90 1.02 1.15 -3.98
N ASN A 91 0.52 1.24 -5.21
CA ASN A 91 -0.59 2.12 -5.63
C ASN A 91 -0.26 3.62 -5.57
N ASP A 92 -1.17 4.45 -6.07
CA ASP A 92 -1.05 5.90 -6.00
C ASP A 92 -1.15 6.43 -4.57
N ILE A 93 -0.63 7.64 -4.34
CA ILE A 93 -0.58 8.27 -3.01
C ILE A 93 -1.97 8.37 -2.39
N TYR A 94 -3.02 8.65 -3.17
CA TYR A 94 -4.35 8.79 -2.62
C TYR A 94 -4.89 7.44 -2.14
N GLU A 95 -4.79 6.38 -2.95
CA GLU A 95 -5.24 5.04 -2.53
C GLU A 95 -4.45 4.54 -1.32
N TRP A 96 -3.12 4.67 -1.33
CA TRP A 96 -2.28 4.26 -0.19
C TRP A 96 -2.68 5.02 1.08
N SER A 97 -2.80 6.34 1.00
CA SER A 97 -3.12 7.17 2.16
C SER A 97 -4.54 6.96 2.67
N ARG A 98 -5.48 6.68 1.77
CA ARG A 98 -6.86 6.32 2.13
C ARG A 98 -6.86 5.06 2.97
N ASP A 99 -6.26 4.00 2.45
CA ASP A 99 -6.25 2.70 3.13
C ASP A 99 -5.48 2.77 4.45
N HIS A 100 -4.38 3.52 4.50
CA HIS A 100 -3.59 3.72 5.72
C HIS A 100 -4.36 4.47 6.82
N ARG A 101 -5.10 5.54 6.46
CA ARG A 101 -5.97 6.25 7.42
C ARG A 101 -7.10 5.37 7.93
N VAL A 102 -7.68 4.52 7.07
CA VAL A 102 -8.70 3.54 7.47
C VAL A 102 -8.11 2.51 8.43
N HIS A 103 -6.93 1.96 8.11
CA HIS A 103 -6.21 1.03 8.97
C HIS A 103 -5.99 1.61 10.36
N HIS A 104 -5.44 2.82 10.49
CA HIS A 104 -5.21 3.43 11.80
C HIS A 104 -6.50 3.69 12.59
N LYS A 105 -7.60 4.08 11.93
CA LYS A 105 -8.85 4.38 12.62
C LYS A 105 -9.62 3.13 13.06
N TYR A 106 -9.52 2.05 12.29
CA TYR A 106 -10.33 0.85 12.48
C TYR A 106 -9.49 -0.43 12.61
N SER A 107 -8.26 -0.30 13.10
CA SER A 107 -7.29 -1.38 13.27
C SER A 107 -7.91 -2.58 13.99
N GLU A 108 -7.55 -3.79 13.55
CA GLU A 108 -8.01 -5.05 14.14
C GLU A 108 -9.54 -5.27 14.05
N THR A 109 -10.20 -4.65 13.08
CA THR A 109 -11.61 -4.87 12.74
C THR A 109 -11.78 -5.23 11.26
N ASP A 110 -12.97 -5.64 10.84
CA ASP A 110 -13.25 -5.92 9.42
C ASP A 110 -13.20 -4.67 8.50
N ALA A 111 -13.07 -3.49 9.08
CA ALA A 111 -12.79 -2.26 8.33
C ALA A 111 -11.30 -2.00 8.13
N ASP A 112 -10.41 -2.77 8.76
CA ASP A 112 -8.98 -2.69 8.52
C ASP A 112 -8.63 -3.44 7.21
N PRO A 113 -8.06 -2.76 6.19
CA PRO A 113 -7.69 -3.39 4.92
C PRO A 113 -6.80 -4.63 5.08
N HIS A 114 -5.92 -4.62 6.08
CA HIS A 114 -4.93 -5.68 6.35
C HIS A 114 -5.03 -6.19 7.79
N ASN A 115 -6.27 -6.32 8.29
CA ASN A 115 -6.64 -6.83 9.62
C ASN A 115 -5.77 -8.02 10.09
N ALA A 116 -4.92 -7.81 11.11
CA ALA A 116 -4.00 -8.83 11.60
C ALA A 116 -4.71 -9.99 12.34
N ARG A 117 -5.93 -9.80 12.84
CA ARG A 117 -6.75 -10.88 13.44
C ARG A 117 -7.09 -12.00 12.45
N ARG A 118 -6.95 -11.75 11.15
CA ARG A 118 -7.15 -12.77 10.09
C ARG A 118 -5.90 -13.61 9.81
N GLY A 119 -4.85 -13.41 10.60
CA GLY A 119 -3.62 -14.18 10.55
C GLY A 119 -2.53 -13.54 9.68
N PHE A 120 -1.30 -14.01 9.90
CA PHE A 120 -0.09 -13.47 9.29
C PHE A 120 -0.15 -13.38 7.76
N PHE A 121 -0.61 -14.45 7.10
CA PHE A 121 -0.65 -14.47 5.64
C PHE A 121 -1.57 -13.36 5.08
N PHE A 122 -2.73 -13.14 5.71
CA PHE A 122 -3.68 -12.14 5.27
C PHE A 122 -3.11 -10.73 5.42
N SER A 123 -2.59 -10.37 6.60
CA SER A 123 -2.04 -9.03 6.83
C SER A 123 -0.74 -8.76 6.07
N HIS A 124 0.04 -9.80 5.74
CA HIS A 124 1.28 -9.66 4.99
C HIS A 124 1.03 -9.41 3.49
N ILE A 125 0.33 -10.32 2.80
CA ILE A 125 0.10 -10.24 1.35
C ILE A 125 -1.31 -10.66 0.92
N GLY A 126 -2.01 -11.47 1.72
CA GLY A 126 -3.29 -12.07 1.34
C GLY A 126 -4.39 -11.04 1.09
N TRP A 127 -4.35 -9.90 1.78
CA TRP A 127 -5.29 -8.80 1.55
C TRP A 127 -5.24 -8.23 0.13
N LEU A 128 -4.10 -8.33 -0.57
CA LEU A 128 -3.94 -7.92 -1.96
C LEU A 128 -4.57 -8.90 -2.95
N PHE A 129 -4.85 -10.14 -2.52
CA PHE A 129 -5.37 -11.21 -3.37
C PHE A 129 -6.88 -11.33 -3.35
N VAL A 130 -7.57 -10.54 -2.53
CA VAL A 130 -9.02 -10.59 -2.40
C VAL A 130 -9.64 -9.20 -2.55
N ARG A 131 -10.91 -9.15 -2.91
CA ARG A 131 -11.67 -7.88 -2.89
C ARG A 131 -11.74 -7.35 -1.47
N LYS A 132 -11.61 -6.03 -1.26
CA LYS A 132 -11.72 -5.39 0.07
C LYS A 132 -13.04 -5.74 0.75
N HIS A 133 -13.01 -5.91 2.07
CA HIS A 133 -14.21 -6.17 2.86
C HIS A 133 -15.15 -4.95 2.76
N ARG A 134 -16.47 -5.17 2.81
CA ARG A 134 -17.46 -4.10 2.63
C ARG A 134 -17.26 -2.95 3.62
N ASP A 135 -16.95 -3.28 4.87
CA ASP A 135 -16.66 -2.32 5.93
C ASP A 135 -15.47 -1.40 5.63
N VAL A 136 -14.43 -1.89 4.94
CA VAL A 136 -13.28 -1.07 4.52
C VAL A 136 -13.77 0.06 3.60
N ILE A 137 -14.66 -0.27 2.66
CA ILE A 137 -15.21 0.68 1.69
C ILE A 137 -16.17 1.65 2.39
N GLU A 138 -17.11 1.13 3.18
CA GLU A 138 -18.14 1.94 3.84
C GLU A 138 -17.57 2.88 4.90
N LYS A 139 -16.66 2.39 5.76
CA LYS A 139 -16.03 3.24 6.78
C LYS A 139 -14.96 4.15 6.17
N GLY A 140 -14.30 3.72 5.10
CA GLY A 140 -13.40 4.56 4.32
C GLY A 140 -14.09 5.78 3.74
N ARG A 141 -15.30 5.65 3.19
CA ARG A 141 -16.08 6.79 2.66
C ARG A 141 -16.44 7.85 3.70
N LYS A 142 -16.39 7.53 5.00
CA LYS A 142 -16.70 8.45 6.10
C LYS A 142 -15.49 9.27 6.54
N LEU A 143 -14.32 9.02 5.97
CA LEU A 143 -13.10 9.78 6.26
C LEU A 143 -12.95 10.96 5.31
N ASP A 144 -12.33 12.02 5.83
CA ASP A 144 -11.99 13.20 5.05
C ASP A 144 -10.66 13.01 4.30
N PHE A 145 -10.69 13.27 3.00
CA PHE A 145 -9.55 13.23 2.09
C PHE A 145 -9.46 14.48 1.21
N THR A 146 -10.19 15.56 1.55
CA THR A 146 -10.16 16.82 0.81
C THR A 146 -8.73 17.33 0.63
N ASP A 147 -7.90 17.22 1.66
CA ASP A 147 -6.49 17.56 1.62
C ASP A 147 -5.68 16.87 0.51
N LEU A 148 -5.96 15.59 0.26
CA LEU A 148 -5.30 14.80 -0.78
C LEU A 148 -5.88 15.12 -2.17
N LEU A 149 -7.18 15.41 -2.23
CA LEU A 149 -7.85 15.77 -3.47
C LEU A 149 -7.50 17.19 -3.93
N ASP A 150 -7.22 18.09 -3.02
CA ASP A 150 -6.81 19.46 -3.34
C ASP A 150 -5.33 19.54 -3.73
N ASP A 151 -4.51 18.59 -3.27
CA ASP A 151 -3.09 18.48 -3.61
C ASP A 151 -2.91 18.20 -5.13
N PRO A 152 -2.34 19.15 -5.92
CA PRO A 152 -2.16 18.97 -7.35
C PRO A 152 -1.12 17.89 -7.69
N VAL A 153 -0.14 17.63 -6.82
CA VAL A 153 0.88 16.59 -7.03
C VAL A 153 0.24 15.21 -6.87
N VAL A 154 -0.61 15.05 -5.85
CA VAL A 154 -1.35 13.80 -5.62
C VAL A 154 -2.33 13.54 -6.77
N ARG A 155 -3.09 14.56 -7.19
CA ARG A 155 -3.99 14.45 -8.34
C ARG A 155 -3.25 14.10 -9.62
N PHE A 156 -2.08 14.71 -9.86
CA PHE A 156 -1.27 14.43 -11.04
C PHE A 156 -0.78 12.98 -11.05
N GLN A 157 -0.23 12.48 -9.95
CA GLN A 157 0.28 11.11 -9.87
C GLN A 157 -0.81 10.05 -10.09
N ARG A 158 -2.05 10.34 -9.70
CA ARG A 158 -3.18 9.43 -9.83
C ARG A 158 -3.77 9.36 -11.25
N LYS A 159 -3.56 10.40 -12.06
CA LYS A 159 -4.13 10.51 -13.41
C LYS A 159 -3.41 9.57 -14.38
#